data_AF-A0A382M2Q9-F1
#
_entry.id   AF-A0A382M2Q9-F1
#
_cell.length_a   1.000
_cell.length_b   1.000
_cell.length_c   1.000
_cell.angle_alpha   90.00
_cell.angle_beta   90.00
_cell.angle_gamma   90.00
#
_symmetry.space_group_name_H-M   'P 1'
#
loop_
_entity.id
_entity.type
_entity.pdbx_description
1 polymer ?
#
loop_
_entity_poly.entity_id
_entity_poly.type
_entity_poly.pdbx_seq_one_letter_code
_entity_poly.pdbx_strand_id
1 'polypeptide(L)'
;MRINNVQPPVIRMGGQRARDLAQEGIDVIDLGPSSPHYVTPKHIIDAGVKALYDGYTNHAPALGLPEFKDALAEKLYSNNRIQADPDKGIM
;
A
#
# COMPACT_ATOMS: atom_id res chain seq x y z
N MET A 1 10.32 -1.52 -28.70
CA MET A 1 10.42 -1.19 -27.27
C MET A 1 9.19 -1.77 -26.57
N ARG A 2 9.32 -2.64 -25.56
CA ARG A 2 8.19 -3.36 -24.92
C ARG A 2 7.12 -2.42 -24.30
N ILE A 3 7.49 -1.17 -24.03
CA ILE A 3 6.62 -0.17 -23.42
C ILE A 3 5.42 0.24 -24.29
N ASN A 4 5.52 0.11 -25.61
CA ASN A 4 4.43 0.51 -26.53
C ASN A 4 3.29 -0.52 -26.63
N ASN A 5 3.44 -1.70 -26.02
CA ASN A 5 2.42 -2.77 -26.06
C ASN A 5 1.53 -2.82 -24.81
N VAL A 6 1.70 -1.89 -23.86
CA VAL A 6 0.86 -1.82 -22.65
C VAL A 6 -0.29 -0.85 -22.90
N GLN A 7 -1.52 -1.35 -22.85
CA GLN A 7 -2.70 -0.50 -23.01
C GLN A 7 -2.92 0.38 -21.78
N PRO A 8 -3.43 1.61 -21.96
CA PRO A 8 -3.79 2.46 -20.83
C PRO A 8 -4.87 1.82 -19.95
N PRO A 9 -4.77 1.92 -18.60
CA PRO A 9 -5.75 1.32 -17.71
C PRO A 9 -7.08 2.11 -17.75
N VAL A 10 -8.16 1.43 -18.14
CA VAL A 10 -9.51 2.01 -18.29
C VAL A 10 -10.07 2.55 -16.96
N ILE A 11 -9.74 1.91 -15.84
CA ILE A 11 -10.18 2.31 -14.50
C ILE A 11 -9.73 3.75 -14.14
N ARG A 12 -8.53 4.14 -14.57
CA ARG A 12 -8.01 5.50 -14.33
C ARG A 12 -8.85 6.56 -15.05
N MET A 13 -9.34 6.25 -16.24
CA MET A 13 -10.15 7.17 -17.05
C MET A 13 -11.52 7.39 -16.43
N GLY A 14 -12.15 6.34 -15.89
CA GLY A 14 -13.42 6.45 -15.18
C GLY A 14 -13.33 7.34 -13.94
N GLY A 15 -12.33 7.11 -13.09
CA GLY A 15 -12.12 7.92 -11.89
C GLY A 15 -11.76 9.38 -12.19
N GLN A 16 -11.04 9.67 -13.28
CA GLN A 16 -10.77 11.05 -13.68
C GLN A 16 -12.06 11.76 -14.10
N ARG A 17 -12.88 11.11 -14.93
CA ARG A 17 -14.16 11.68 -15.36
C ARG A 17 -15.10 11.94 -14.19
N ALA A 18 -15.15 11.05 -13.20
CA ALA A 18 -15.94 11.26 -11.99
C ALA A 18 -15.49 12.51 -11.22
N ARG A 19 -14.16 12.74 -11.10
CA ARG A 19 -13.60 13.95 -10.48
C ARG A 19 -13.92 15.22 -11.27
N ASP A 20 -13.81 15.18 -12.59
CA ASP A 20 -14.08 16.34 -13.46
C ASP A 20 -15.55 16.78 -13.33
N LEU A 21 -16.49 15.82 -13.40
CA LEU A 21 -17.93 16.08 -13.21
C LEU A 21 -18.24 16.63 -11.81
N ALA A 22 -17.59 16.10 -10.76
CA ALA A 22 -17.75 16.62 -9.40
C ALA A 22 -17.24 18.07 -9.27
N GLN A 23 -16.16 18.43 -9.96
CA GLN A 23 -15.65 19.82 -10.00
C GLN A 23 -16.59 20.77 -10.75
N GLU A 24 -17.35 20.26 -11.71
CA GLU A 24 -18.42 21.01 -12.40
C GLU A 24 -19.69 21.18 -11.55
N GLY A 25 -19.70 20.65 -10.32
CA GLY A 25 -20.83 20.75 -9.39
C GLY A 25 -21.91 19.69 -9.61
N ILE A 26 -21.62 18.66 -10.41
CA ILE A 26 -22.53 17.53 -10.61
C ILE A 26 -22.39 16.58 -9.42
N ASP A 27 -23.52 16.14 -8.87
CA ASP A 27 -23.56 15.13 -7.81
C ASP A 27 -23.20 13.75 -8.39
N VAL A 28 -22.00 13.27 -8.08
CA VAL A 28 -21.43 12.03 -8.62
C VAL A 28 -21.11 11.06 -7.49
N ILE A 29 -21.73 9.87 -7.55
CA ILE A 29 -21.37 8.74 -6.69
C ILE A 29 -20.30 7.91 -7.40
N ASP A 30 -19.04 8.06 -6.99
CA ASP A 30 -17.92 7.27 -7.52
C ASP A 30 -17.77 5.94 -6.77
N LEU A 31 -18.15 4.85 -7.43
CA LEU A 31 -18.00 3.47 -6.94
C LEU A 31 -16.75 2.77 -7.48
N GLY A 32 -15.86 3.52 -8.15
CA GLY A 32 -14.61 3.02 -8.72
C GLY A 32 -13.45 2.78 -7.73
N PRO A 33 -13.29 3.53 -6.62
CA PRO A 33 -12.20 3.30 -5.69
C PRO A 33 -12.28 1.92 -5.03
N SER A 34 -11.18 1.16 -5.12
CA SER A 34 -11.05 -0.14 -4.45
C SER A 34 -10.33 -0.05 -3.09
N SER A 35 -9.75 1.10 -2.76
CA SER A 35 -9.09 1.32 -1.49
C SER A 35 -10.12 1.56 -0.38
N PRO A 36 -9.92 0.97 0.81
CA PRO A 36 -10.79 1.24 1.95
C PRO A 36 -10.79 2.74 2.30
N HIS A 37 -11.96 3.27 2.63
CA HIS A 37 -12.14 4.68 3.00
C HIS A 37 -11.66 5.03 4.43
N TYR A 38 -11.19 4.05 5.19
CA TYR A 38 -10.78 4.24 6.57
C TYR A 38 -9.42 4.93 6.65
N VAL A 39 -9.31 5.91 7.55
CA VAL A 39 -8.02 6.47 7.93
C VAL A 39 -7.16 5.37 8.54
N THR A 40 -5.87 5.37 8.24
CA THR A 40 -4.90 4.47 8.85
C THR A 40 -5.01 4.52 10.39
N PRO A 41 -5.04 3.37 11.09
CA PRO A 41 -5.11 3.34 12.55
C PRO A 41 -4.03 4.20 13.23
N LYS A 42 -4.41 4.92 14.30
CA LYS A 42 -3.54 5.90 14.98
C LYS A 42 -2.17 5.35 15.38
N HIS A 43 -2.10 4.13 15.90
CA HIS A 43 -0.83 3.52 16.34
C HIS A 43 0.17 3.33 15.19
N ILE A 44 -0.30 3.11 13.96
CA ILE A 44 0.56 3.00 12.76
C ILE A 44 1.08 4.38 12.37
N ILE A 45 0.22 5.40 12.39
CA ILE A 45 0.60 6.79 12.12
C ILE A 45 1.66 7.25 13.13
N ASP A 46 1.41 7.01 14.42
CA ASP A 46 2.31 7.41 15.50
C ASP A 46 3.68 6.71 15.38
N ALA A 47 3.71 5.42 15.02
CA ALA A 47 4.95 4.69 14.77
C ALA A 47 5.73 5.26 13.58
N GLY A 48 5.05 5.63 12.49
CA GLY A 48 5.67 6.28 11.33
C GLY A 48 6.24 7.66 11.67
N VAL A 49 5.49 8.47 12.42
CA VAL A 49 5.97 9.78 12.92
C VAL A 49 7.19 9.59 13.82
N LYS A 50 7.17 8.62 14.74
CA LYS A 50 8.30 8.32 15.61
C LYS A 50 9.53 7.90 14.79
N ALA A 51 9.36 7.02 13.79
CA ALA A 51 10.46 6.59 12.92
C ALA A 51 11.14 7.76 12.20
N LEU A 52 10.36 8.76 11.77
CA LEU A 52 10.91 10.00 11.20
C LEU A 52 11.74 10.78 12.23
N TYR A 53 11.25 10.95 13.45
CA TYR A 53 11.99 11.63 14.53
C TYR A 53 13.24 10.87 14.97
N ASP A 54 13.21 9.54 14.94
CA ASP A 54 14.33 8.67 15.26
C ASP A 54 15.38 8.59 14.14
N GLY A 55 15.12 9.20 12.97
CA GLY A 55 16.07 9.26 11.86
C GLY A 55 16.05 8.05 10.91
N TYR A 56 14.96 7.27 10.86
CA TYR A 56 14.77 6.20 9.89
C TYR A 56 14.43 6.76 8.49
N THR A 57 15.38 7.50 7.89
CA THR A 57 15.23 8.17 6.58
C THR A 57 16.15 7.63 5.50
N ASN A 58 17.07 6.73 5.87
CA ASN A 58 18.04 6.13 4.95
C ASN A 58 17.51 4.85 4.30
N HIS A 59 18.23 4.34 3.30
CA HIS A 59 17.85 3.13 2.60
C HIS A 59 17.72 1.93 3.55
N ALA A 60 16.53 1.32 3.53
CA ALA A 60 16.32 0.00 4.13
C ALA A 60 17.02 -1.09 3.28
N PRO A 61 17.32 -2.25 3.87
CA PRO A 61 17.78 -3.41 3.10
C PRO A 61 16.76 -3.80 2.02
N ALA A 62 17.23 -4.39 0.92
CA ALA A 62 16.38 -4.77 -0.20
C ALA A 62 15.23 -5.74 0.18
N LEU A 63 15.44 -6.56 1.21
CA LEU A 63 14.44 -7.51 1.72
C LEU A 63 13.61 -6.95 2.89
N GLY A 64 13.77 -5.67 3.23
CA GLY A 64 13.13 -5.04 4.37
C GLY A 64 13.96 -5.10 5.66
N LEU A 65 13.46 -4.43 6.70
CA LEU A 65 14.08 -4.39 8.02
C LEU A 65 13.98 -5.76 8.72
N PRO A 66 14.99 -6.22 9.47
CA PRO A 66 14.93 -7.48 10.21
C PRO A 66 13.66 -7.65 11.05
N GLU A 67 13.31 -6.60 11.81
CA GLU A 67 12.14 -6.59 12.69
C GLU A 67 10.82 -6.74 11.92
N PHE A 68 10.77 -6.22 10.69
CA PHE A 68 9.61 -6.38 9.82
C PHE A 68 9.49 -7.82 9.30
N LYS A 69 10.60 -8.44 8.93
CA LYS A 69 10.62 -9.82 8.41
C LYS A 69 10.16 -10.81 9.49
N ASP A 70 10.62 -10.63 10.72
CA ASP A 70 10.22 -11.47 11.86
C ASP A 70 8.72 -11.32 12.17
N ALA A 71 8.24 -10.08 12.26
CA ALA A 71 6.81 -9.80 12.48
C ALA A 71 5.92 -10.36 11.36
N LEU A 72 6.40 -10.32 10.11
CA LEU A 72 5.69 -10.88 8.96
C LEU A 72 5.60 -12.41 9.04
N ALA A 73 6.70 -13.08 9.38
CA ALA A 73 6.72 -14.53 9.54
C ALA A 73 5.77 -14.99 10.67
N GLU A 74 5.79 -14.28 11.80
CA GLU A 74 4.86 -14.53 12.92
C GLU A 74 3.40 -14.31 12.50
N LYS A 75 3.09 -13.20 11.80
CA LYS A 75 1.75 -12.91 11.30
C LYS A 75 1.25 -13.98 10.34
N LEU A 76 2.13 -14.49 9.48
CA LEU A 76 1.78 -15.54 8.50
C LEU A 76 1.50 -16.87 9.19
N TYR A 77 2.28 -17.23 10.20
CA TYR A 77 2.01 -18.46 10.94
C TYR A 77 0.72 -18.35 11.77
N SER A 78 0.54 -17.25 12.48
CA SER A 78 -0.62 -17.01 13.35
C SER A 78 -1.93 -16.94 12.56
N ASN A 79 -1.97 -16.22 11.44
CA ASN A 79 -3.21 -15.98 10.68
C ASN A 79 -3.41 -16.95 9.52
N ASN A 80 -2.34 -17.49 8.95
CA ASN A 80 -2.38 -18.26 7.71
C ASN A 80 -1.79 -19.68 7.85
N ARG A 81 -1.19 -20.04 8.99
CA ARG A 81 -0.49 -21.33 9.21
C ARG A 81 0.65 -21.58 8.22
N ILE A 82 1.22 -20.50 7.68
CA ILE A 82 2.37 -20.55 6.77
C ILE A 82 3.65 -20.37 7.60
N GLN A 83 4.53 -21.35 7.55
CA GLN A 83 5.86 -21.24 8.16
C GLN A 83 6.81 -20.55 7.16
N ALA A 84 7.09 -19.28 7.39
CA ALA A 84 8.00 -18.49 6.57
C ALA A 84 9.38 -18.40 7.25
N ASP A 85 10.44 -18.44 6.43
CA ASP A 85 11.82 -18.19 6.84
C ASP A 85 12.11 -16.68 6.65
N PRO A 86 12.34 -15.90 7.74
CA PRO A 86 12.56 -14.45 7.65
C PRO A 86 13.74 -14.05 6.76
N ASP A 87 14.70 -14.93 6.48
CA ASP A 87 15.88 -14.62 5.68
C ASP A 87 15.76 -15.00 4.21
N LYS A 88 14.84 -15.90 3.87
CA LYS A 88 14.61 -16.33 2.48
C LYS A 88 13.45 -15.62 1.81
N GLY A 89 12.69 -14.84 2.58
CA GLY A 89 11.48 -14.20 2.11
C GLY A 89 10.36 -15.22 1.84
N ILE A 90 9.18 -14.68 1.60
CA ILE A 90 8.00 -15.43 1.13
C ILE A 90 7.96 -15.29 -0.40
N MET A 91 8.70 -16.15 -1.09
CA MET A 91 8.52 -16.40 -2.53
C MET A 91 8.09 -17.85 -2.73
#